data_AF-A0A9X1R4K3-F1
#
_entry.id   AF-A0A9X1R4K3-F1
#
_cell.length_a   1.000
_cell.length_b   1.000
_cell.length_c   1.000
_cell.angle_alpha   90.00
_cell.angle_beta   90.00
_cell.angle_gamma   90.00
#
_symmetry.space_group_name_H-M   'P 1'
#
loop_
_entity.id
_entity.type
_entity.pdbx_description
1 polymer ?
#
loop_
_entity_poly.entity_id
_entity_poly.type
_entity_poly.pdbx_seq_one_letter_code
_entity_poly.pdbx_strand_id
1 'polypeptide(L)'
;MRNLTKILILLPILFFACKNKTDKNENTNEMKTDFISRIHKTDYETDSYKLLGKTDYKKHLTDFNQINWSDEYWKEYRDLTFNFPDLEVLDEKNGKYLSISMAPNTDDTFQFSIGLGNHKENASGEIPTRTVKLYGTESENKELPKKLIQLIFDRNYEQIENELNKLFLLDEIEDLYINQ
;
A
#
# COMPACT_ATOMS: atom_id res chain seq x y z
N MET A 1 -6.97 -17.35 -82.04
CA MET A 1 -5.72 -17.76 -81.35
C MET A 1 -5.47 -16.80 -80.21
N ARG A 2 -5.22 -17.31 -78.98
CA ARG A 2 -4.37 -16.78 -77.88
C ARG A 2 -4.40 -15.26 -77.62
N ASN A 3 -4.56 -14.71 -76.42
CA ASN A 3 -4.42 -15.19 -75.05
C ASN A 3 -4.89 -14.07 -74.11
N LEU A 4 -5.40 -14.48 -72.94
CA LEU A 4 -5.29 -13.86 -71.61
C LEU A 4 -4.76 -12.41 -71.50
N THR A 5 -5.52 -11.54 -70.82
CA THR A 5 -5.06 -10.94 -69.55
C THR A 5 -6.28 -10.59 -68.70
N LYS A 6 -6.44 -11.27 -67.56
CA LYS A 6 -7.44 -10.96 -66.53
C LYS A 6 -6.86 -9.87 -65.64
N ILE A 7 -7.51 -8.71 -65.56
CA ILE A 7 -7.25 -7.74 -64.49
C ILE A 7 -8.38 -7.91 -63.48
N LEU A 8 -8.04 -8.60 -62.39
CA LEU A 8 -8.89 -8.75 -61.22
C LEU A 8 -8.77 -7.45 -60.41
N ILE A 9 -9.75 -6.56 -60.53
CA ILE A 9 -9.85 -5.38 -59.65
C ILE A 9 -10.45 -5.86 -58.34
N LEU A 10 -9.60 -6.03 -57.33
CA LEU A 10 -10.02 -6.30 -55.96
C LEU A 10 -10.63 -5.02 -55.39
N LEU A 11 -11.96 -4.95 -55.31
CA LEU A 11 -12.67 -3.92 -54.57
C LEU A 11 -12.55 -4.25 -53.07
N PRO A 12 -11.94 -3.40 -52.21
CA PRO A 12 -12.05 -3.60 -50.78
C PRO A 12 -13.49 -3.27 -50.36
N ILE A 13 -14.26 -4.32 -50.05
CA ILE A 13 -15.54 -4.19 -49.35
C ILE A 13 -15.20 -3.65 -47.96
N LEU A 14 -15.40 -2.35 -47.77
CA LEU A 14 -15.45 -1.72 -46.45
C LEU A 14 -16.63 -2.36 -45.69
N PHE A 15 -16.34 -3.41 -44.92
CA PHE A 15 -17.21 -3.85 -43.86
C PHE A 15 -17.27 -2.72 -42.83
N PHE A 16 -18.26 -1.86 -42.94
CA PHE A 16 -18.80 -1.17 -41.77
C PHE A 16 -19.34 -2.26 -40.86
N ALA A 17 -18.47 -2.78 -40.00
CA ALA A 17 -18.93 -3.44 -38.79
C ALA A 17 -19.76 -2.39 -38.05
N CYS A 18 -21.09 -2.54 -38.12
CA CYS A 18 -21.96 -2.00 -37.09
C CYS A 18 -21.35 -2.44 -35.77
N LYS A 19 -20.68 -1.50 -35.10
CA LYS A 19 -20.40 -1.62 -33.68
C LYS A 19 -21.77 -1.67 -33.04
N ASN A 20 -22.30 -2.88 -32.87
CA ASN A 20 -23.32 -3.12 -31.87
C ASN A 20 -22.71 -2.52 -30.60
N LYS A 21 -23.25 -1.38 -30.17
CA LYS A 21 -23.18 -0.99 -28.77
C LYS A 21 -23.96 -2.08 -28.03
N THR A 22 -23.31 -3.22 -27.84
CA THR A 22 -23.47 -3.91 -26.58
C THR A 22 -22.96 -2.88 -25.60
N ASP A 23 -23.90 -2.16 -25.00
CA ASP A 23 -23.72 -1.57 -23.70
C ASP A 23 -23.26 -2.73 -22.82
N LYS A 24 -21.94 -2.95 -22.79
CA LYS A 24 -21.32 -3.44 -21.59
C LYS A 24 -21.71 -2.38 -20.57
N ASN A 25 -22.79 -2.65 -19.85
CA ASN A 25 -22.74 -2.53 -18.42
C ASN A 25 -21.47 -3.27 -17.98
N GLU A 26 -20.34 -2.58 -18.08
CA GLU A 26 -19.34 -2.66 -17.06
C GLU A 26 -20.09 -2.23 -15.81
N ASN A 27 -20.75 -3.21 -15.18
CA ASN A 27 -20.76 -3.28 -13.74
C ASN A 27 -19.28 -3.28 -13.36
N THR A 28 -18.66 -2.10 -13.34
CA THR A 28 -17.78 -1.72 -12.27
C THR A 28 -18.62 -1.90 -11.02
N ASN A 29 -18.71 -3.16 -10.56
CA ASN A 29 -18.68 -3.40 -9.14
C ASN A 29 -17.44 -2.63 -8.71
N GLU A 30 -17.62 -1.38 -8.26
CA GLU A 30 -16.73 -0.80 -7.30
C GLU A 30 -16.56 -1.90 -6.27
N MET A 31 -15.41 -2.59 -6.31
CA MET A 31 -14.99 -3.35 -5.16
C MET A 31 -15.03 -2.30 -4.07
N LYS A 32 -16.01 -2.37 -3.18
CA LYS A 32 -15.94 -1.63 -1.93
C LYS A 32 -14.67 -2.16 -1.28
N THR A 33 -13.60 -1.43 -1.46
CA THR A 33 -12.34 -1.74 -0.80
C THR A 33 -12.60 -1.41 0.66
N ASP A 34 -12.74 -2.43 1.50
CA ASP A 34 -12.81 -2.28 2.96
C ASP A 34 -11.43 -1.91 3.54
N PHE A 35 -10.56 -1.29 2.72
CA PHE A 35 -9.22 -0.91 3.07
C PHE A 35 -9.08 0.60 3.00
N ILE A 36 -8.52 1.19 4.05
CA ILE A 36 -8.20 2.61 4.14
C ILE A 36 -6.69 2.75 4.24
N SER A 37 -6.11 3.67 3.46
CA SER A 37 -4.70 4.03 3.61
C SER A 37 -4.54 5.40 4.27
N ARG A 38 -3.43 5.55 5.00
CA ARG A 38 -3.03 6.79 5.65
C ARG A 38 -1.52 6.94 5.51
N ILE A 39 -1.06 8.17 5.62
CA ILE A 39 0.37 8.46 5.56
C ILE A 39 0.73 9.53 6.58
N HIS A 40 1.78 9.27 7.33
CA HIS A 40 2.57 10.29 8.00
C HIS A 40 3.77 10.64 7.12
N LYS A 41 4.10 11.93 7.06
CA LYS A 41 5.25 12.45 6.31
C LYS A 41 6.13 13.26 7.23
N THR A 42 7.41 13.38 6.88
CA THR A 42 8.40 14.10 7.67
C THR A 42 8.06 15.57 7.93
N ASP A 43 7.27 16.19 7.06
CA ASP A 43 6.80 17.57 7.18
C ASP A 43 5.52 17.74 8.01
N TYR A 44 4.92 16.65 8.50
CA TYR A 44 3.75 16.69 9.37
C TYR A 44 4.19 16.79 10.84
N GLU A 45 3.30 17.27 11.71
CA GLU A 45 3.50 17.17 13.15
C GLU A 45 3.65 15.69 13.55
N THR A 46 4.51 15.40 14.53
CA THR A 46 4.70 14.03 15.04
C THR A 46 3.35 13.43 15.45
N ASP A 47 3.15 12.17 15.11
CA ASP A 47 1.89 11.42 15.30
C ASP A 47 0.67 11.98 14.53
N SER A 48 0.87 12.96 13.63
CA SER A 48 -0.18 13.44 12.72
C SER A 48 -0.18 12.64 11.43
N TYR A 49 -1.32 12.03 11.11
CA TYR A 49 -1.51 11.23 9.92
C TYR A 49 -2.54 11.86 9.00
N LYS A 50 -2.22 11.89 7.70
CA LYS A 50 -3.19 12.26 6.68
C LYS A 50 -3.95 11.03 6.17
N LEU A 51 -5.28 11.08 6.25
CA LEU A 51 -6.15 10.11 5.60
C LEU A 51 -6.03 10.20 4.07
N LEU A 52 -5.58 9.13 3.41
CA LEU A 52 -5.55 9.03 1.94
C LEU A 52 -6.86 8.48 1.37
N GLY A 53 -7.73 7.96 2.24
CA GLY A 53 -9.04 7.42 1.91
C GLY A 53 -8.99 5.93 1.54
N LYS A 54 -10.03 5.48 0.84
CA LYS A 54 -10.14 4.10 0.37
C LYS A 54 -9.00 3.75 -0.57
N THR A 55 -8.47 2.54 -0.44
CA THR A 55 -7.31 2.08 -1.20
C THR A 55 -7.47 0.64 -1.68
N ASP A 56 -6.72 0.27 -2.70
CA ASP A 56 -6.52 -1.11 -3.13
C ASP A 56 -5.01 -1.43 -3.13
N TYR A 57 -4.67 -2.70 -3.37
CA TYR A 57 -3.28 -3.16 -3.43
C TYR A 57 -2.43 -2.33 -4.38
N LYS A 58 -2.94 -2.05 -5.59
CA LYS A 58 -2.17 -1.34 -6.62
C LYS A 58 -1.91 0.10 -6.21
N LYS A 59 -2.93 0.78 -5.69
CA LYS A 59 -2.80 2.17 -5.22
C LYS A 59 -1.85 2.25 -4.03
N HIS A 60 -2.03 1.42 -3.00
CA HIS A 60 -1.19 1.46 -1.80
C HIS A 60 0.26 1.09 -2.12
N LEU A 61 0.50 0.11 -2.98
CA LEU A 61 1.85 -0.22 -3.47
C LEU A 61 2.46 0.95 -4.28
N THR A 62 1.64 1.68 -5.04
CA THR A 62 2.11 2.88 -5.76
C THR A 62 2.54 3.96 -4.77
N ASP A 63 1.70 4.25 -3.76
CA ASP A 63 2.00 5.22 -2.70
C ASP A 63 3.31 4.83 -1.97
N PHE A 64 3.49 3.54 -1.62
CA PHE A 64 4.72 3.02 -1.01
C PHE A 64 5.98 3.26 -1.86
N ASN A 65 5.88 3.03 -3.18
CA ASN A 65 7.01 3.19 -4.08
C ASN A 65 7.34 4.65 -4.39
N GLN A 66 6.40 5.57 -4.18
CA GLN A 66 6.61 7.00 -4.38
C GLN A 66 7.39 7.66 -3.23
N ILE A 67 7.42 7.04 -2.05
CA ILE A 67 8.19 7.54 -0.91
C ILE A 67 9.68 7.29 -1.15
N ASN A 68 10.47 8.35 -1.03
CA ASN A 68 11.93 8.26 -1.09
C ASN A 68 12.52 7.95 0.28
N TRP A 69 12.27 6.72 0.75
CA TRP A 69 12.62 6.25 2.09
C TRP A 69 14.05 6.62 2.54
N SER A 70 15.05 6.42 1.68
CA SER A 70 16.44 6.72 2.03
C SER A 70 16.68 8.22 2.26
N ASP A 71 16.19 9.07 1.36
CA ASP A 71 16.37 10.52 1.49
C ASP A 71 15.62 11.07 2.72
N GLU A 72 14.41 10.57 2.97
CA GLU A 72 13.63 10.94 4.17
C GLU A 72 14.34 10.49 5.45
N TYR A 73 14.84 9.26 5.51
CA TYR A 73 15.59 8.77 6.67
C TYR A 73 16.80 9.65 6.96
N TRP A 74 17.65 9.86 5.95
CA TRP A 74 18.89 10.59 6.15
C TRP A 74 18.68 12.07 6.44
N LYS A 75 17.58 12.66 5.95
CA LYS A 75 17.16 14.02 6.33
C LYS A 75 16.85 14.08 7.83
N GLU A 76 15.91 13.26 8.30
CA GLU A 76 15.48 13.28 9.70
C GLU A 76 16.59 12.86 10.67
N TYR A 77 17.46 11.93 10.26
CA TYR A 77 18.62 11.52 11.05
C TYR A 77 19.64 12.65 11.22
N ARG A 78 19.94 13.40 10.15
CA ARG A 78 20.87 14.55 10.23
C ARG A 78 20.29 15.70 11.05
N ASP A 79 18.99 15.92 10.94
CA ASP A 79 18.29 17.00 11.63
C ASP A 79 17.94 16.63 13.09
N LEU A 80 18.21 15.36 13.50
CA LEU A 80 17.93 14.80 14.82
C LEU A 80 16.44 14.92 15.23
N THR A 81 15.55 14.90 14.26
CA THR A 81 14.09 15.03 14.42
C THR A 81 13.40 13.68 14.54
N PHE A 82 13.92 12.66 13.85
CA PHE A 82 13.39 11.28 13.85
C PHE A 82 11.90 11.16 13.49
N ASN A 83 11.34 12.13 12.76
CA ASN A 83 9.93 12.16 12.34
C ASN A 83 9.76 11.41 11.01
N PHE A 84 10.03 10.11 11.01
CA PHE A 84 10.11 9.32 9.79
C PHE A 84 8.72 9.09 9.15
N PRO A 85 8.62 9.03 7.81
CA PRO A 85 7.38 8.67 7.14
C PRO A 85 6.85 7.32 7.62
N ASP A 86 5.54 7.20 7.73
CA ASP A 86 4.85 5.93 7.99
C ASP A 86 3.68 5.80 7.01
N LEU A 87 3.64 4.67 6.31
CA LEU A 87 2.55 4.33 5.39
C LEU A 87 1.71 3.21 5.97
N GLU A 88 0.44 3.51 6.19
CA GLU A 88 -0.51 2.61 6.84
C GLU A 88 -1.57 2.08 5.88
N VAL A 89 -2.01 0.86 6.16
CA VAL A 89 -3.26 0.31 5.64
C VAL A 89 -4.06 -0.39 6.74
N LEU A 90 -5.35 -0.06 6.81
CA LEU A 90 -6.33 -0.65 7.71
C LEU A 90 -7.33 -1.46 6.90
N ASP A 91 -7.50 -2.75 7.22
CA ASP A 91 -8.67 -3.55 6.83
C ASP A 91 -9.82 -3.25 7.78
N GLU A 92 -10.72 -2.36 7.39
CA GLU A 92 -11.89 -1.96 8.17
C GLU A 92 -12.78 -3.15 8.54
N LYS A 93 -12.84 -4.16 7.68
CA LYS A 93 -13.69 -5.35 7.91
C LYS A 93 -13.20 -6.17 9.09
N ASN A 94 -11.89 -6.34 9.22
CA ASN A 94 -11.28 -7.23 10.21
C ASN A 94 -10.58 -6.47 11.35
N GLY A 95 -10.52 -5.15 11.27
CA GLY A 95 -9.77 -4.32 12.21
C GLY A 95 -8.28 -4.63 12.21
N LYS A 96 -7.73 -5.14 11.10
CA LYS A 96 -6.31 -5.49 10.99
C LYS A 96 -5.54 -4.35 10.35
N TYR A 97 -4.39 -4.05 10.91
CA TYR A 97 -3.61 -2.87 10.58
C TYR A 97 -2.16 -3.25 10.28
N LEU A 98 -1.63 -2.75 9.16
CA LEU A 98 -0.22 -2.86 8.79
C LEU A 98 0.35 -1.45 8.61
N SER A 99 1.51 -1.20 9.18
CA SER A 99 2.28 0.03 8.98
C SER A 99 3.71 -0.26 8.58
N ILE A 100 4.30 0.67 7.83
CA ILE A 100 5.66 0.56 7.32
C ILE A 100 6.31 1.92 7.47
N SER A 101 7.27 1.97 8.39
CA SER A 101 8.12 3.12 8.64
C SER A 101 9.59 2.70 8.61
N MET A 102 10.47 3.50 9.19
CA MET A 102 11.91 3.28 9.23
C MET A 102 12.42 3.37 10.66
N ALA A 103 13.51 2.66 10.92
CA ALA A 103 14.24 2.75 12.16
C ALA A 103 15.75 2.72 11.87
N PRO A 104 16.59 3.24 12.77
CA PRO A 104 18.03 3.01 12.71
C PRO A 104 18.34 1.52 12.70
N ASN A 105 19.36 1.12 11.94
CA ASN A 105 19.89 -0.23 11.99
C ASN A 105 21.10 -0.31 12.95
N THR A 106 21.61 -1.52 13.17
CA THR A 106 22.79 -1.75 14.02
C THR A 106 24.10 -1.34 13.35
N ASP A 107 24.11 -1.28 12.02
CA ASP A 107 25.15 -0.64 11.20
C ASP A 107 24.74 0.80 10.85
N ASP A 108 25.63 1.53 10.16
CA ASP A 108 25.41 2.91 9.72
C ASP A 108 24.42 2.99 8.53
N THR A 109 23.32 2.24 8.60
CA THR A 109 22.22 2.21 7.63
C THR A 109 20.87 2.38 8.33
N PHE A 110 19.78 2.34 7.58
CA PHE A 110 18.44 2.18 8.15
C PHE A 110 17.87 0.79 7.88
N GLN A 111 16.76 0.50 8.55
CA GLN A 111 15.92 -0.66 8.29
C GLN A 111 14.46 -0.23 8.21
N PHE A 112 13.63 -1.03 7.54
CA PHE A 112 12.19 -0.87 7.68
C PHE A 112 11.73 -1.37 9.05
N SER A 113 10.83 -0.59 9.67
CA SER A 113 10.03 -0.99 10.83
C SER A 113 8.64 -1.35 10.35
N ILE A 114 8.20 -2.56 10.65
CA ILE A 114 6.89 -3.08 10.25
C ILE A 114 5.97 -3.16 11.47
N GLY A 115 4.90 -2.38 11.47
CA GLY A 115 3.85 -2.46 12.48
C GLY A 115 2.76 -3.44 12.07
N LEU A 116 2.44 -4.39 12.94
CA LEU A 116 1.22 -5.20 12.82
C LEU A 116 0.40 -5.05 14.09
N GLY A 117 -0.86 -4.67 13.92
CA GLY A 117 -1.74 -4.40 15.05
C GLY A 117 -3.20 -4.70 14.78
N ASN A 118 -4.01 -4.46 15.80
CA ASN A 118 -5.46 -4.43 15.66
C ASN A 118 -5.95 -3.01 15.94
N HIS A 119 -6.86 -2.56 15.10
CA HIS A 119 -7.58 -1.31 15.25
C HIS A 119 -9.03 -1.60 15.57
N LYS A 120 -9.52 -1.05 16.69
CA LYS A 120 -10.92 -1.09 17.06
C LYS A 120 -11.42 0.34 17.20
N GLU A 121 -12.29 0.75 16.28
CA GLU A 121 -13.08 1.96 16.45
C GLU A 121 -13.99 1.77 17.68
N ASN A 122 -14.01 2.72 18.60
CA ASN A 122 -15.00 2.74 19.68
C ASN A 122 -16.19 3.61 19.26
N ALA A 123 -17.40 3.20 19.63
CA ALA A 123 -18.62 3.92 19.30
C ALA A 123 -18.79 5.23 20.11
N SER A 124 -17.90 5.47 21.09
CA SER A 124 -17.98 6.54 22.09
C SER A 124 -17.35 7.86 21.64
N GLY A 125 -16.64 7.92 20.51
CA GLY A 125 -15.87 9.10 20.11
C GLY A 125 -14.61 9.32 20.96
N GLU A 126 -14.17 8.29 21.68
CA GLU A 126 -12.89 8.26 22.37
C GLU A 126 -11.77 7.91 21.37
N ILE A 127 -10.53 8.29 21.66
CA ILE A 127 -9.37 7.93 20.84
C ILE A 127 -9.32 6.40 20.71
N PRO A 128 -9.34 5.84 19.48
CA PRO A 128 -9.32 4.39 19.31
C PRO A 128 -8.01 3.83 19.85
N THR A 129 -8.10 2.83 20.72
CA THR A 129 -6.94 2.16 21.28
C THR A 129 -6.38 1.17 20.25
N ARG A 130 -5.11 1.35 19.91
CA ARG A 130 -4.37 0.45 19.01
C ARG A 130 -3.21 -0.14 19.80
N THR A 131 -3.04 -1.44 19.71
CA THR A 131 -1.80 -2.09 20.13
C THR A 131 -1.11 -2.60 18.88
N VAL A 132 0.13 -2.16 18.68
CA VAL A 132 0.93 -2.45 17.49
C VAL A 132 2.26 -3.05 17.93
N LYS A 133 2.62 -4.18 17.32
CA LYS A 133 3.96 -4.77 17.44
C LYS A 133 4.82 -4.29 16.28
N LEU A 134 6.00 -3.79 16.59
CA LEU A 134 6.95 -3.26 15.63
C LEU A 134 8.08 -4.25 15.41
N TYR A 135 8.37 -4.57 14.14
CA TYR A 135 9.39 -5.55 13.76
C TYR A 135 10.43 -4.92 12.86
N GLY A 136 11.71 -5.14 13.18
CA GLY A 136 12.85 -4.64 12.41
C GLY A 136 13.23 -5.60 11.30
N THR A 137 13.35 -5.09 10.08
CA THR A 137 13.74 -5.91 8.92
C THR A 137 15.25 -6.14 8.79
N GLU A 138 16.06 -5.44 9.60
CA GLU A 138 17.54 -5.46 9.53
C GLU A 138 18.09 -5.11 8.13
N SER A 139 17.29 -4.42 7.29
CA SER A 139 17.64 -4.14 5.90
C SER A 139 16.85 -2.98 5.30
N GLU A 140 17.48 -2.27 4.37
CA GLU A 140 16.83 -1.28 3.48
C GLU A 140 16.07 -1.93 2.30
N ASN A 141 16.00 -3.26 2.25
CA ASN A 141 15.39 -3.99 1.15
C ASN A 141 13.85 -3.93 1.20
N LYS A 142 13.27 -3.34 0.15
CA LYS A 142 11.82 -3.14 -0.01
C LYS A 142 11.02 -4.43 -0.30
N GLU A 143 11.67 -5.55 -0.62
CA GLU A 143 10.96 -6.76 -1.05
C GLU A 143 10.09 -7.38 0.06
N LEU A 144 10.56 -7.39 1.30
CA LEU A 144 9.75 -7.86 2.43
C LEU A 144 8.56 -6.92 2.70
N PRO A 145 8.72 -5.59 2.83
CA PRO A 145 7.59 -4.65 2.90
C PRO A 145 6.55 -4.87 1.79
N LYS A 146 6.96 -4.98 0.52
CA LYS A 146 6.04 -5.22 -0.61
C LYS A 146 5.29 -6.55 -0.49
N LYS A 147 5.97 -7.60 -0.03
CA LYS A 147 5.35 -8.90 0.22
C LYS A 147 4.27 -8.79 1.31
N LEU A 148 4.54 -8.09 2.40
CA LEU A 148 3.59 -7.90 3.49
C LEU A 148 2.39 -7.05 3.05
N ILE A 149 2.60 -6.03 2.21
CA ILE A 149 1.53 -5.28 1.55
C ILE A 149 0.63 -6.22 0.73
N GLN A 150 1.18 -7.11 -0.08
CA GLN A 150 0.34 -8.07 -0.82
C GLN A 150 -0.49 -8.94 0.14
N LEU A 151 0.15 -9.48 1.17
CA LEU A 151 -0.51 -10.38 2.12
C LEU A 151 -1.65 -9.71 2.91
N ILE A 152 -1.54 -8.43 3.27
CA ILE A 152 -2.62 -7.74 3.99
C ILE A 152 -3.84 -7.53 3.09
N PHE A 153 -3.65 -7.20 1.81
CA PHE A 153 -4.74 -7.09 0.84
C PHE A 153 -5.38 -8.44 0.50
N ASP A 154 -4.59 -9.52 0.55
CA ASP A 154 -5.09 -10.90 0.45
C ASP A 154 -5.74 -11.40 1.74
N ARG A 155 -5.69 -10.61 2.82
CA ARG A 155 -6.15 -10.98 4.18
C ARG A 155 -5.49 -12.26 4.72
N ASN A 156 -4.27 -12.54 4.27
CA ASN A 156 -3.51 -13.71 4.70
C ASN A 156 -2.67 -13.38 5.95
N TYR A 157 -3.35 -13.09 7.06
CA TYR A 157 -2.70 -12.63 8.30
C TYR A 157 -1.79 -13.69 8.92
N GLU A 158 -2.13 -14.98 8.79
CA GLU A 158 -1.28 -16.07 9.28
C GLU A 158 0.09 -16.02 8.60
N GLN A 159 0.14 -15.81 7.29
CA GLN A 159 1.42 -15.69 6.60
C GLN A 159 2.17 -14.41 6.99
N ILE A 160 1.47 -13.30 7.26
CA ILE A 160 2.11 -12.07 7.77
C ILE A 160 2.80 -12.38 9.10
N GLU A 161 2.07 -12.94 10.07
CA GLU A 161 2.60 -13.31 11.38
C GLU A 161 3.80 -14.27 11.26
N ASN A 162 3.72 -15.25 10.35
CA ASN A 162 4.82 -16.17 10.08
C ASN A 162 6.08 -15.49 9.53
N GLU A 163 5.95 -14.46 8.70
CA GLU A 163 7.12 -13.69 8.24
C GLU A 163 7.67 -12.80 9.37
N LEU A 164 6.81 -12.13 10.13
CA LEU A 164 7.22 -11.21 11.19
C LEU A 164 7.87 -11.93 12.38
N ASN A 165 7.43 -13.14 12.71
CA ASN A 165 8.02 -13.95 13.79
C ASN A 165 9.48 -14.38 13.53
N LYS A 166 9.99 -14.18 12.30
CA LYS A 166 11.40 -14.40 11.95
C LYS A 166 12.26 -13.17 12.18
N LEU A 167 11.65 -12.01 12.42
CA LEU A 167 12.30 -10.72 12.57
C LEU A 167 12.53 -10.39 14.05
N PHE A 168 13.41 -9.42 14.29
CA PHE A 168 13.58 -8.85 15.62
C PHE A 168 12.36 -8.01 16.01
N LEU A 169 11.80 -8.27 17.19
CA LEU A 169 10.76 -7.42 17.76
C LEU A 169 11.42 -6.16 18.34
N LEU A 170 11.11 -5.01 17.75
CA LEU A 170 11.61 -3.72 18.21
C LEU A 170 10.88 -3.26 19.46
N ASP A 171 9.54 -3.29 19.43
CA ASP A 171 8.70 -2.81 20.51
C ASP A 171 7.25 -3.31 20.38
N GLU A 172 6.46 -3.11 21.43
CA GLU A 172 5.01 -3.23 21.44
C GLU A 172 4.42 -1.95 22.05
N ILE A 173 3.74 -1.15 21.22
CA ILE A 173 3.28 0.19 21.59
C ILE A 173 1.76 0.30 21.62
N GLU A 174 1.27 1.18 22.48
CA GLU A 174 -0.08 1.74 22.36
C GLU A 174 -0.01 2.95 21.42
N ASP A 175 -0.59 2.80 20.23
CA ASP A 175 -0.59 3.85 19.22
C ASP A 175 -1.81 4.77 19.45
N LEU A 176 -1.52 6.00 19.89
CA LEU A 176 -2.51 7.06 20.16
C LEU A 176 -2.79 7.81 18.86
N TYR A 177 -3.72 7.25 18.08
CA TYR A 177 -4.17 7.85 16.83
C TYR A 177 -4.91 9.19 17.03
N ILE A 178 -4.49 10.24 16.32
CA ILE A 178 -5.26 11.48 16.16
C ILE A 178 -5.59 11.67 14.68
N ASN A 179 -6.87 11.60 14.32
CA ASN A 179 -7.34 11.98 12.98
C ASN A 179 -7.36 13.51 12.88
N GLN A 180 -6.55 14.09 11.99
CA GLN A 180 -6.61 15.52 11.65
C GLN A 180 -7.24 15.72 10.26
#